data_AF-A0A937VBS8-F1
#
_entry.id   AF-A0A937VBS8-F1
#
_cell.length_a   1.000
_cell.length_b   1.000
_cell.length_c   1.000
_cell.angle_alpha   90.00
_cell.angle_beta   90.00
_cell.angle_gamma   90.00
#
_symmetry.space_group_name_H-M   'P 1'
#
loop_
_entity.id
_entity.type
_entity.pdbx_description
1 polymer ?
#
loop_
_entity_poly.entity_id
_entity_poly.type
_entity_poly.pdbx_seq_one_letter_code
_entity_poly.pdbx_strand_id
1 'polypeptide(L)'
;MKRIGIPRALLYYQYFPMWRTFFETLGAQVVVSLPTNREVVATGQARLVAETCLPVKIYAGHVCWLRDQGADSIFIPAIRSVEDGAYNCGKFLGLPDLMKAVVEDCPPLLEIDLDVPKGQRELYKAIYGLGRHFTANPLKIKKAAEAAWQAHLGYQARLRTGLTPLEVLEDTADMFHVPRSQFQVGGTRNVRPGTLAGTADFGLRTSSLTVAVVGHPYCVYDTFMNHDLLAKLRQMGVRVVTYEMAPEEGIEEGIRRLAGTKYWTYEGEVVGAAGYYFQEPQVDGVISVAVFACGPDSTMLEVVRHAAKKEGQRYMSLIIDEHTAEAGLVTRLEAFVDMLARCKRRASPPPGLASCQGGICPAN
;
A
#
# COMPACT_ATOMS: atom_id res chain seq x y z
N MET A 1 -3.69 -16.70 -27.35
CA MET A 1 -3.37 -16.74 -25.91
C MET A 1 -4.37 -15.85 -25.22
N LYS A 2 -5.06 -16.28 -24.15
CA LYS A 2 -6.14 -15.48 -23.56
C LYS A 2 -5.57 -14.27 -22.80
N ARG A 3 -6.02 -13.06 -23.11
CA ARG A 3 -5.61 -11.79 -22.48
C ARG A 3 -6.46 -11.52 -21.23
N ILE A 4 -5.83 -11.54 -20.06
CA ILE A 4 -6.49 -11.30 -18.77
C ILE A 4 -6.09 -9.92 -18.25
N GLY A 5 -7.06 -9.02 -18.15
CA GLY A 5 -6.89 -7.70 -17.56
C GLY A 5 -6.81 -7.77 -16.04
N ILE A 6 -5.80 -7.15 -15.44
CA ILE A 6 -5.71 -6.90 -13.99
C ILE A 6 -5.66 -5.39 -13.76
N PRO A 7 -6.69 -4.78 -13.14
CA PRO A 7 -6.68 -3.36 -12.80
C PRO A 7 -5.55 -3.00 -11.83
N ARG A 8 -4.80 -1.93 -12.12
CA ARG A 8 -3.72 -1.36 -11.28
C ARG A 8 -4.29 -0.54 -10.11
N ALA A 9 -5.20 -1.12 -9.34
CA ALA A 9 -5.86 -0.47 -8.23
C ALA A 9 -6.25 -1.47 -7.12
N LEU A 10 -6.63 -0.94 -5.95
CA LEU A 10 -7.03 -1.72 -4.78
C LEU A 10 -5.98 -2.80 -4.41
N LEU A 11 -6.35 -4.08 -4.51
CA LEU A 11 -5.55 -5.24 -4.11
C LEU A 11 -4.33 -5.52 -5.03
N TYR A 12 -4.20 -4.78 -6.14
CA TYR A 12 -3.05 -4.86 -7.05
C TYR A 12 -1.71 -4.81 -6.30
N TYR A 13 -1.52 -3.80 -5.45
CA TYR A 13 -0.27 -3.55 -4.73
C TYR A 13 0.08 -4.64 -3.70
N GLN A 14 -0.84 -5.55 -3.36
CA GLN A 14 -0.60 -6.66 -2.44
C GLN A 14 -0.41 -8.00 -3.16
N TYR A 15 -1.26 -8.29 -4.15
CA TYR A 15 -1.41 -9.64 -4.70
C TYR A 15 -1.08 -9.76 -6.19
N PHE A 16 -0.68 -8.69 -6.88
CA PHE A 16 -0.40 -8.76 -8.32
C PHE A 16 0.63 -9.85 -8.71
N PRO A 17 1.78 -10.03 -8.03
CA PRO A 17 2.72 -11.10 -8.36
C PRO A 17 2.09 -12.50 -8.29
N MET A 18 1.25 -12.75 -7.27
CA MET A 18 0.52 -14.00 -7.09
C MET A 18 -0.41 -14.28 -8.27
N TRP A 19 -1.32 -13.35 -8.56
CA TRP A 19 -2.31 -13.51 -9.63
C TRP A 19 -1.67 -13.57 -11.01
N ARG A 20 -0.62 -12.78 -11.24
CA ARG A 20 0.17 -12.83 -12.47
C ARG A 20 0.74 -14.24 -12.67
N THR A 21 1.48 -14.75 -11.69
CA THR A 21 2.11 -16.09 -11.78
C THR A 21 1.06 -17.19 -11.97
N PHE A 22 -0.11 -17.09 -11.34
CA PHE A 22 -1.21 -18.03 -11.53
C PHE A 22 -1.68 -18.07 -13.00
N PHE A 23 -2.02 -16.93 -13.58
CA PHE A 23 -2.53 -16.85 -14.96
C PHE A 23 -1.48 -17.18 -16.01
N GLU A 24 -0.24 -16.69 -15.85
CA GLU A 24 0.87 -16.99 -16.78
C GLU A 24 1.23 -18.49 -16.75
N THR A 25 1.25 -19.14 -15.58
CA THR A 25 1.48 -20.60 -15.46
C THR A 25 0.36 -21.42 -16.10
N LEU A 26 -0.87 -20.91 -16.10
CA LEU A 26 -1.98 -21.54 -16.82
C LEU A 26 -1.93 -21.35 -18.34
N GLY A 27 -1.12 -20.40 -18.84
CA GLY A 27 -0.93 -20.10 -20.26
C GLY A 27 -1.72 -18.90 -20.76
N ALA A 28 -2.08 -17.98 -19.88
CA ALA A 28 -2.74 -16.72 -20.21
C ALA A 28 -1.76 -15.54 -20.23
N GLN A 29 -2.03 -14.53 -21.06
CA GLN A 29 -1.27 -13.30 -21.12
C GLN A 29 -1.89 -12.30 -20.14
N VAL A 30 -1.12 -11.84 -19.15
CA VAL A 30 -1.59 -10.83 -18.20
C VAL A 30 -1.37 -9.44 -18.77
N VAL A 31 -2.42 -8.62 -18.79
CA VAL A 31 -2.41 -7.21 -19.18
C VAL A 31 -2.74 -6.40 -17.95
N VAL A 32 -1.88 -5.46 -17.56
CA VAL A 32 -2.13 -4.54 -16.43
C VAL A 32 -2.53 -3.19 -16.98
N SER A 33 -3.43 -2.48 -16.29
CA SER A 33 -3.73 -1.09 -16.67
C SER A 33 -2.53 -0.16 -16.43
N LEU A 34 -2.57 1.01 -17.08
CA LEU A 34 -1.61 2.10 -16.90
C LEU A 34 -1.57 2.62 -15.44
N PRO A 35 -0.56 3.42 -15.04
CA PRO A 35 -0.64 4.22 -13.81
C PRO A 35 -1.91 5.07 -13.79
N THR A 36 -2.56 5.19 -12.63
CA THR A 36 -3.70 6.09 -12.46
C THR A 36 -3.35 7.50 -12.96
N ASN A 37 -4.26 8.08 -13.73
CA ASN A 37 -4.10 9.42 -14.29
C ASN A 37 -5.47 10.13 -14.28
N ARG A 38 -5.50 11.40 -14.68
CA ARG A 38 -6.74 12.21 -14.69
C ARG A 38 -7.88 11.57 -15.52
N GLU A 39 -7.55 10.91 -16.62
CA GLU A 39 -8.53 10.26 -17.51
C GLU A 39 -9.15 9.02 -16.86
N VAL A 40 -8.33 8.17 -16.23
CA VAL A 40 -8.79 7.03 -15.43
C VAL A 40 -9.73 7.49 -14.30
N VAL A 41 -9.34 8.52 -13.54
CA VAL A 41 -10.16 9.04 -12.45
C VAL A 41 -11.49 9.60 -12.96
N ALA A 42 -11.46 10.45 -14.00
CA ALA A 42 -12.66 11.04 -14.57
C ALA A 42 -13.62 9.99 -15.16
N THR A 43 -13.09 8.98 -15.87
CA THR A 43 -13.87 7.86 -16.44
C THR A 43 -14.56 7.04 -15.36
N GLY A 44 -13.88 6.83 -14.23
CA GLY A 44 -14.43 6.14 -13.07
C GLY A 44 -15.48 6.96 -12.30
N GLN A 45 -15.20 8.25 -12.08
CA GLN A 45 -16.12 9.19 -11.43
C GLN A 45 -17.44 9.33 -12.19
N ALA A 46 -17.40 9.40 -13.52
CA ALA A 46 -18.59 9.55 -14.36
C ALA A 46 -19.57 8.36 -14.29
N ARG A 47 -19.16 7.22 -13.71
CA ARG A 47 -19.93 5.96 -13.66
C ARG A 47 -20.46 5.61 -12.26
N LEU A 48 -20.07 6.34 -11.22
CA LEU A 48 -20.31 5.97 -9.82
C LEU A 48 -20.86 7.14 -9.01
N VAL A 49 -21.74 6.85 -8.05
CA VAL A 49 -22.31 7.87 -7.16
C VAL A 49 -21.25 8.52 -6.28
N ALA A 50 -21.49 9.77 -5.86
CA ALA A 50 -20.55 10.57 -5.08
C ALA A 50 -20.03 9.85 -3.81
N GLU A 51 -20.90 9.13 -3.09
CA GLU A 51 -20.60 8.34 -1.88
C GLU A 51 -19.73 7.08 -2.13
N THR A 52 -19.39 6.78 -3.39
CA THR A 52 -18.40 5.76 -3.71
C THR A 52 -17.02 6.31 -3.37
N CYS A 53 -16.18 5.53 -2.69
CA CYS A 53 -14.85 6.02 -2.33
C CYS A 53 -13.96 6.09 -3.58
N LEU A 54 -13.09 7.10 -3.63
CA LEU A 54 -12.15 7.34 -4.72
C LEU A 54 -11.39 6.08 -5.22
N PRO A 55 -10.94 5.12 -4.38
CA PRO A 55 -10.21 3.94 -4.87
C PRO A 55 -11.09 3.01 -5.74
N VAL A 56 -12.40 2.95 -5.47
CA VAL A 56 -13.36 2.19 -6.29
C VAL A 56 -13.74 2.95 -7.56
N LYS A 57 -13.80 4.29 -7.51
CA LYS A 57 -13.92 5.13 -8.71
C LYS A 57 -12.70 4.92 -9.63
N ILE A 58 -11.49 5.02 -9.12
CA ILE A 58 -10.24 4.71 -9.84
C ILE A 58 -10.27 3.29 -10.42
N TYR A 59 -10.72 2.30 -9.64
CA TYR A 59 -10.84 0.92 -10.11
C TYR A 59 -11.77 0.79 -11.34
N ALA A 60 -12.94 1.42 -11.32
CA ALA A 60 -13.85 1.44 -12.48
C ALA A 60 -13.23 2.07 -13.74
N GLY A 61 -12.43 3.14 -13.57
CA GLY A 61 -11.66 3.74 -14.65
C GLY A 61 -10.64 2.77 -15.27
N HIS A 62 -9.91 2.01 -14.44
CA HIS A 62 -8.97 0.99 -14.90
C HIS A 62 -9.66 -0.19 -15.60
N VAL A 63 -10.86 -0.59 -15.14
CA VAL A 63 -11.67 -1.62 -15.80
C VAL A 63 -12.14 -1.15 -17.19
N CYS A 64 -12.59 0.11 -17.32
CA CYS A 64 -12.92 0.71 -18.62
C CYS A 64 -11.71 0.71 -19.56
N TRP A 65 -10.54 1.15 -19.09
CA TRP A 65 -9.33 1.13 -19.91
C TRP A 65 -8.95 -0.28 -20.39
N LEU A 66 -9.06 -1.29 -19.53
CA LEU A 66 -8.77 -2.68 -19.90
C LEU A 66 -9.75 -3.26 -20.94
N ARG A 67 -11.03 -2.89 -20.86
CA ARG A 67 -12.03 -3.16 -21.92
C ARG A 67 -11.59 -2.51 -23.23
N ASP A 68 -11.23 -1.23 -23.20
CA ASP A 68 -10.88 -0.45 -24.39
C ASP A 68 -9.56 -0.92 -25.04
N GLN A 69 -8.66 -1.52 -24.27
CA GLN A 69 -7.46 -2.23 -24.78
C GLN A 69 -7.75 -3.67 -25.27
N GLY A 70 -9.00 -4.12 -25.26
CA GLY A 70 -9.42 -5.43 -25.78
C GLY A 70 -9.00 -6.63 -24.92
N ALA A 71 -9.06 -6.53 -23.59
CA ALA A 71 -8.87 -7.69 -22.73
C ALA A 71 -10.01 -8.73 -22.90
N ASP A 72 -9.68 -10.01 -23.10
CA ASP A 72 -10.68 -11.07 -23.30
C ASP A 72 -11.52 -11.33 -22.04
N SER A 73 -10.96 -11.03 -20.87
CA SER A 73 -11.62 -11.09 -19.56
C SER A 73 -10.89 -10.22 -18.56
N ILE A 74 -11.57 -9.72 -17.52
CA ILE A 74 -10.97 -8.92 -16.45
C ILE A 74 -11.04 -9.70 -15.13
N PHE A 75 -9.91 -9.80 -14.42
CA PHE A 75 -9.85 -10.48 -13.13
C PHE A 75 -10.22 -9.52 -11.98
N ILE A 76 -11.26 -9.87 -11.24
CA ILE A 76 -11.76 -9.10 -10.10
C ILE A 76 -12.00 -10.08 -8.93
N PRO A 77 -11.11 -10.13 -7.92
CA PRO A 77 -11.27 -11.01 -6.76
C PRO A 77 -12.29 -10.42 -5.77
N ALA A 78 -13.22 -11.26 -5.31
CA ALA A 78 -14.12 -10.96 -4.19
C ALA A 78 -13.54 -11.58 -2.91
N ILE A 79 -12.57 -10.91 -2.30
CA ILE A 79 -11.98 -11.40 -1.05
C ILE A 79 -12.93 -11.04 0.10
N ARG A 80 -13.57 -12.05 0.71
CA ARG A 80 -14.48 -11.91 1.85
C ARG A 80 -13.74 -11.88 3.17
N SER A 81 -12.84 -12.84 3.36
CA SER A 81 -12.02 -12.99 4.56
C SER A 81 -10.79 -13.85 4.26
N VAL A 82 -9.66 -13.49 4.89
CA VAL A 82 -8.41 -14.27 4.87
C VAL A 82 -8.02 -14.83 6.24
N GLU A 83 -8.73 -14.46 7.31
CA GLU A 83 -8.43 -14.84 8.71
C GLU A 83 -9.71 -14.90 9.56
N ASP A 84 -9.71 -15.71 10.62
CA ASP A 84 -10.91 -15.91 11.44
C ASP A 84 -11.37 -14.62 12.15
N GLY A 85 -12.67 -14.34 12.07
CA GLY A 85 -13.33 -13.22 12.77
C GLY A 85 -13.18 -11.85 12.10
N ALA A 86 -12.33 -11.70 11.08
CA ALA A 86 -12.18 -10.46 10.32
C ALA A 86 -12.66 -10.61 8.86
N TYR A 87 -13.17 -9.53 8.29
CA TYR A 87 -13.74 -9.50 6.94
C TYR A 87 -13.21 -8.32 6.12
N ASN A 88 -13.46 -8.29 4.82
CA ASN A 88 -13.22 -7.08 4.02
C ASN A 88 -14.45 -6.18 3.95
N CYS A 89 -14.24 -4.94 3.50
CA CYS A 89 -15.31 -3.98 3.36
C CYS A 89 -16.34 -4.39 2.29
N GLY A 90 -17.61 -4.01 2.45
CA GLY A 90 -18.68 -4.41 1.51
C GLY A 90 -18.42 -4.02 0.05
N LYS A 91 -17.63 -2.95 -0.18
CA LYS A 91 -17.19 -2.52 -1.51
C LYS A 91 -16.20 -3.50 -2.17
N PHE A 92 -15.44 -4.30 -1.41
CA PHE A 92 -14.63 -5.41 -1.93
C PHE A 92 -15.47 -6.64 -2.28
N LEU A 93 -16.41 -7.02 -1.40
CA LEU A 93 -17.26 -8.18 -1.64
C LEU A 93 -18.16 -7.99 -2.87
N GLY A 94 -18.75 -6.80 -3.02
CA GLY A 94 -19.59 -6.46 -4.17
C GLY A 94 -18.81 -5.93 -5.39
N LEU A 95 -17.47 -5.96 -5.39
CA LEU A 95 -16.68 -5.32 -6.44
C LEU A 95 -16.95 -5.89 -7.85
N PRO A 96 -17.03 -7.22 -8.07
CA PRO A 96 -17.30 -7.74 -9.41
C PRO A 96 -18.67 -7.32 -9.94
N ASP A 97 -19.72 -7.45 -9.13
CA ASP A 97 -21.08 -7.11 -9.54
C ASP A 97 -21.28 -5.62 -9.73
N LEU A 98 -20.62 -4.78 -8.91
CA LEU A 98 -20.57 -3.34 -9.14
C LEU A 98 -19.92 -3.02 -10.49
N MET A 99 -18.80 -3.65 -10.83
CA MET A 99 -18.13 -3.40 -12.11
C MET A 99 -18.96 -3.89 -13.31
N LYS A 100 -19.65 -5.04 -13.20
CA LYS A 100 -20.63 -5.48 -14.22
C LYS A 100 -21.76 -4.44 -14.43
N ALA A 101 -22.20 -3.79 -13.35
CA ALA A 101 -23.33 -2.87 -13.39
C ALA A 101 -22.97 -1.46 -13.93
N VAL A 102 -21.75 -0.97 -13.67
CA VAL A 102 -21.36 0.42 -14.02
C VAL A 102 -20.48 0.53 -15.26
N VAL A 103 -19.85 -0.56 -15.70
CA VAL A 103 -19.04 -0.60 -16.93
C VAL A 103 -19.89 -1.15 -18.07
N GLU A 104 -20.20 -0.28 -19.02
CA GLU A 104 -20.85 -0.64 -20.28
C GLU A 104 -19.93 -1.55 -21.11
N ASP A 105 -20.50 -2.56 -21.77
CA ASP A 105 -19.76 -3.62 -22.49
C ASP A 105 -18.61 -4.23 -21.67
N CYS A 106 -18.84 -4.45 -20.36
CA CYS A 106 -17.85 -5.04 -19.47
C CYS A 106 -17.43 -6.44 -19.97
N PRO A 107 -16.13 -6.70 -20.21
CA PRO A 107 -15.65 -8.02 -20.60
C PRO A 107 -16.01 -9.09 -19.55
N PRO A 108 -16.10 -10.37 -19.94
CA PRO A 108 -16.37 -11.45 -18.99
C PRO A 108 -15.43 -11.38 -17.78
N LEU A 109 -16.00 -11.36 -16.58
CA LEU A 109 -15.19 -11.30 -15.37
C LEU A 109 -14.65 -12.69 -15.02
N LEU A 110 -13.41 -12.72 -14.55
CA LEU A 110 -12.84 -13.85 -13.83
C LEU A 110 -12.90 -13.51 -12.34
N GLU A 111 -13.78 -14.21 -11.63
CA GLU A 111 -14.09 -13.98 -10.23
C GLU A 111 -13.57 -15.13 -9.37
N ILE A 112 -13.23 -14.80 -8.13
CA ILE A 112 -12.95 -15.78 -7.09
C ILE A 112 -13.46 -15.22 -5.75
N ASP A 113 -14.42 -15.92 -5.11
CA ASP A 113 -14.83 -15.64 -3.73
C ASP A 113 -13.82 -16.34 -2.81
N LEU A 114 -13.07 -15.55 -2.03
CA LEU A 114 -12.08 -16.04 -1.09
C LEU A 114 -12.55 -15.82 0.34
N ASP A 115 -12.82 -16.94 1.01
CA ASP A 115 -13.21 -17.04 2.41
C ASP A 115 -12.36 -18.13 3.06
N VAL A 116 -11.12 -17.78 3.41
CA VAL A 116 -10.11 -18.70 3.93
C VAL A 116 -10.54 -19.40 5.23
N PRO A 117 -11.24 -18.76 6.18
CA PRO A 117 -11.87 -19.41 7.34
C PRO A 117 -12.70 -20.66 7.06
N LYS A 118 -13.33 -20.78 5.87
CA LYS A 118 -14.07 -22.01 5.48
C LYS A 118 -13.15 -23.22 5.23
N GLY A 119 -11.85 -23.04 5.28
CA GLY A 119 -10.84 -24.09 5.24
C GLY A 119 -10.45 -24.55 3.84
N GLN A 120 -9.43 -25.42 3.81
CA GLN A 120 -8.70 -25.82 2.60
C GLN A 120 -9.58 -26.36 1.47
N ARG A 121 -10.72 -27.00 1.78
CA ARG A 121 -11.64 -27.57 0.78
C ARG A 121 -12.33 -26.48 -0.05
N GLU A 122 -12.81 -25.41 0.59
CA GLU A 122 -13.49 -24.33 -0.10
C GLU A 122 -12.49 -23.44 -0.85
N LEU A 123 -11.31 -23.19 -0.26
CA LEU A 123 -10.20 -22.55 -0.96
C LEU A 123 -9.78 -23.32 -2.23
N TYR A 124 -9.64 -24.64 -2.14
CA TYR A 124 -9.34 -25.47 -3.32
C TYR A 124 -10.44 -25.39 -4.38
N LYS A 125 -11.72 -25.44 -3.99
CA LYS A 125 -12.85 -25.28 -4.93
C LYS A 125 -12.80 -23.92 -5.64
N ALA A 126 -12.55 -22.83 -4.92
CA ALA A 126 -12.48 -21.47 -5.47
C ALA A 126 -11.32 -21.35 -6.50
N ILE A 127 -10.12 -21.78 -6.12
CA ILE A 127 -8.93 -21.80 -7.00
C ILE A 127 -9.16 -22.71 -8.22
N TYR A 128 -9.77 -23.89 -8.01
CA TYR A 128 -10.08 -24.82 -9.09
C TYR A 128 -11.12 -24.25 -10.05
N GLY A 129 -12.18 -23.60 -9.55
CA GLY A 129 -13.18 -22.89 -10.35
C GLY A 129 -12.54 -21.87 -11.28
N LEU A 130 -11.72 -20.97 -10.73
CA LEU A 130 -10.96 -19.98 -11.49
C LEU A 130 -10.01 -20.62 -12.52
N GLY A 131 -9.27 -21.67 -12.13
CA GLY A 131 -8.35 -22.38 -13.02
C GLY A 131 -9.03 -23.15 -14.15
N ARG A 132 -10.29 -23.58 -13.97
CA ARG A 132 -11.05 -24.35 -14.97
C ARG A 132 -11.38 -23.54 -16.24
N HIS A 133 -11.32 -22.21 -16.19
CA HIS A 133 -11.40 -21.35 -17.38
C HIS A 133 -10.21 -21.51 -18.36
N PHE A 134 -9.12 -22.17 -17.95
CA PHE A 134 -7.89 -22.31 -18.74
C PHE A 134 -7.51 -23.77 -19.02
N THR A 135 -7.86 -24.71 -18.15
CA THR A 135 -7.51 -26.13 -18.32
C THR A 135 -8.48 -27.05 -17.57
N ALA A 136 -8.60 -28.31 -17.99
CA ALA A 136 -9.30 -29.35 -17.24
C ALA A 136 -8.37 -30.17 -16.32
N ASN A 137 -7.05 -29.95 -16.37
CA ASN A 137 -6.09 -30.74 -15.60
C ASN A 137 -5.93 -30.17 -14.17
N PRO A 138 -6.38 -30.89 -13.12
CA PRO A 138 -6.28 -30.42 -11.73
C PRO A 138 -4.83 -30.27 -11.26
N LEU A 139 -3.90 -31.11 -11.75
CA LEU A 139 -2.48 -31.01 -11.39
C LEU A 139 -1.84 -29.74 -11.96
N LYS A 140 -2.24 -29.31 -13.16
CA LYS A 140 -1.78 -28.03 -13.73
C LYS A 140 -2.30 -26.84 -12.92
N ILE A 141 -3.56 -26.87 -12.48
CA ILE A 141 -4.14 -25.82 -11.64
C ILE A 141 -3.47 -25.78 -10.26
N LYS A 142 -3.28 -26.94 -9.63
CA LYS A 142 -2.55 -27.04 -8.35
C LYS A 142 -1.14 -26.47 -8.47
N LYS A 143 -0.37 -26.86 -9.49
CA LYS A 143 0.99 -26.33 -9.73
C LYS A 143 0.99 -24.81 -9.95
N ALA A 144 -0.01 -24.27 -10.65
CA ALA A 144 -0.16 -22.82 -10.83
C ALA A 144 -0.46 -22.09 -9.51
N ALA A 145 -1.30 -22.67 -8.65
CA ALA A 145 -1.61 -22.13 -7.32
C ALA A 145 -0.39 -22.18 -6.38
N GLU A 146 0.36 -23.28 -6.38
CA GLU A 146 1.59 -23.42 -5.60
C GLU A 146 2.66 -22.41 -6.06
N ALA A 147 2.86 -22.26 -7.37
CA ALA A 147 3.78 -21.27 -7.93
C ALA A 147 3.35 -19.83 -7.58
N ALA A 148 2.05 -19.53 -7.67
CA ALA A 148 1.50 -18.23 -7.28
C ALA A 148 1.73 -17.92 -5.79
N TRP A 149 1.51 -18.91 -4.90
CA TRP A 149 1.75 -18.74 -3.47
C TRP A 149 3.23 -18.50 -3.16
N GLN A 150 4.16 -19.23 -3.81
CA GLN A 150 5.59 -18.98 -3.67
C GLN A 150 5.99 -17.58 -4.19
N ALA A 151 5.37 -17.09 -5.27
CA ALA A 151 5.56 -15.73 -5.75
C ALA A 151 5.06 -14.68 -4.74
N HIS A 152 3.96 -14.96 -4.03
CA HIS A 152 3.45 -14.08 -2.95
C HIS A 152 4.39 -14.04 -1.73
N LEU A 153 4.85 -15.20 -1.26
CA LEU A 153 5.80 -15.28 -0.15
C LEU A 153 7.12 -14.58 -0.49
N GLY A 154 7.65 -14.79 -1.70
CA GLY A 154 8.84 -14.08 -2.18
C GLY A 154 8.63 -12.57 -2.30
N TYR A 155 7.42 -12.13 -2.67
CA TYR A 155 7.05 -10.72 -2.70
C TYR A 155 7.02 -10.11 -1.28
N GLN A 156 6.30 -10.72 -0.34
CA GLN A 156 6.24 -10.26 1.06
C GLN A 156 7.63 -10.25 1.73
N ALA A 157 8.47 -11.26 1.47
CA ALA A 157 9.84 -11.30 1.97
C ALA A 157 10.67 -10.10 1.47
N ARG A 158 10.51 -9.69 0.21
CA ARG A 158 11.16 -8.48 -0.33
C ARG A 158 10.63 -7.20 0.35
N LEU A 159 9.33 -7.08 0.58
CA LEU A 159 8.77 -5.89 1.26
C LEU A 159 9.35 -5.71 2.68
N ARG A 160 9.46 -6.81 3.43
CA ARG A 160 10.07 -6.85 4.78
C ARG A 160 11.55 -6.42 4.82
N THR A 161 12.26 -6.39 3.68
CA THR A 161 13.63 -5.83 3.61
C THR A 161 13.68 -4.31 3.52
N GLY A 162 12.54 -3.62 3.52
CA GLY A 162 12.44 -2.17 3.38
C GLY A 162 12.20 -1.68 1.94
N LEU A 163 11.85 -2.59 1.03
CA LEU A 163 11.41 -2.25 -0.33
C LEU A 163 9.90 -1.98 -0.35
N THR A 164 9.47 -0.99 -1.12
CA THR A 164 8.04 -0.74 -1.37
C THR A 164 7.49 -1.62 -2.49
N PRO A 165 6.17 -1.85 -2.55
CA PRO A 165 5.48 -2.43 -3.70
C PRO A 165 5.89 -1.83 -5.05
N LEU A 166 6.03 -0.50 -5.15
CA LEU A 166 6.44 0.14 -6.41
C LEU A 166 7.84 -0.30 -6.84
N GLU A 167 8.83 -0.23 -5.94
CA GLU A 167 10.21 -0.64 -6.22
C GLU A 167 10.31 -2.13 -6.59
N VAL A 168 9.60 -3.00 -5.86
CA VAL A 168 9.59 -4.45 -6.12
C VAL A 168 8.93 -4.77 -7.47
N LEU A 169 7.88 -4.05 -7.85
CA LEU A 169 7.19 -4.25 -9.12
C LEU A 169 7.93 -3.62 -10.30
N GLU A 170 8.61 -2.49 -10.12
CA GLU A 170 9.48 -1.83 -11.11
C GLU A 170 10.71 -2.66 -11.45
N ASP A 171 11.41 -3.21 -10.45
CA ASP A 171 12.52 -4.16 -10.67
C ASP A 171 12.11 -5.35 -11.56
N THR A 172 10.84 -5.76 -11.48
CA THR A 172 10.31 -6.84 -12.32
C THR A 172 9.77 -6.36 -13.66
N ALA A 173 9.43 -5.08 -13.82
CA ALA A 173 8.93 -4.52 -15.08
C ALA A 173 9.92 -4.70 -16.25
N ASP A 174 11.22 -4.62 -15.95
CA ASP A 174 12.31 -4.90 -16.90
C ASP A 174 12.28 -6.33 -17.45
N MET A 175 11.73 -7.29 -16.70
CA MET A 175 11.58 -8.68 -17.11
C MET A 175 10.29 -8.91 -17.94
N PHE A 176 9.39 -7.93 -18.00
CA PHE A 176 7.98 -8.15 -18.27
C PHE A 176 7.36 -7.33 -19.42
N HIS A 177 8.17 -6.67 -20.25
CA HIS A 177 7.75 -6.01 -21.51
C HIS A 177 6.69 -4.90 -21.35
N VAL A 178 6.45 -4.40 -20.14
CA VAL A 178 5.66 -3.19 -19.92
C VAL A 178 6.61 -1.99 -20.10
N PRO A 179 6.30 -0.99 -20.96
CA PRO A 179 7.21 0.11 -21.23
C PRO A 179 7.62 0.84 -19.94
N ARG A 180 8.92 1.11 -19.75
CA ARG A 180 9.42 1.90 -18.60
C ARG A 180 8.76 3.29 -18.46
N SER A 181 8.22 3.85 -19.54
CA SER A 181 7.40 5.07 -19.52
C SER A 181 6.10 4.92 -18.72
N GLN A 182 5.57 3.71 -18.56
CA GLN A 182 4.38 3.38 -17.75
C GLN A 182 4.71 3.04 -16.28
N PHE A 183 5.94 3.32 -15.85
CA PHE A 183 6.38 3.35 -14.44
C PHE A 183 7.16 4.63 -14.15
N GLN A 184 6.85 5.73 -14.85
CA GLN A 184 7.45 7.02 -14.52
C GLN A 184 6.90 7.56 -13.21
N VAL A 185 7.55 7.16 -12.10
CA VAL A 185 7.64 7.99 -10.90
C VAL A 185 8.20 9.35 -11.33
N GLY A 186 7.54 10.43 -10.90
CA GLY A 186 7.97 11.80 -11.15
C GLY A 186 9.33 12.09 -10.52
N GLY A 187 10.41 11.90 -11.28
CA GLY A 187 11.72 12.47 -10.95
C GLY A 187 12.60 11.71 -9.95
N THR A 188 12.71 10.37 -10.04
CA THR A 188 13.80 9.63 -9.36
C THR A 188 14.48 8.59 -10.24
N ARG A 189 15.32 9.01 -11.19
CA ARG A 189 16.42 8.15 -11.66
C ARG A 189 17.49 8.13 -10.56
N ASN A 190 17.87 6.92 -10.11
CA ASN A 190 18.89 6.64 -9.08
C ASN A 190 18.56 7.06 -7.64
N VAL A 191 17.68 6.31 -6.96
CA VAL A 191 17.91 5.96 -5.56
C VAL A 191 17.75 4.45 -5.42
N ARG A 192 18.86 3.70 -5.50
CA ARG A 192 18.87 2.30 -5.08
C ARG A 192 18.86 2.24 -3.54
N PRO A 193 18.12 1.33 -2.91
CA PRO A 193 18.23 1.07 -1.48
C PRO A 193 19.54 0.31 -1.20
N GLY A 194 20.63 1.08 -1.13
CA GLY A 194 21.98 0.57 -0.93
C GLY A 194 22.98 1.71 -0.81
N THR A 195 23.41 1.96 0.43
CA THR A 195 24.67 2.64 0.78
C THR A 195 25.01 3.92 0.01
N LEU A 196 24.35 5.04 0.34
CA LEU A 196 24.71 6.36 -0.19
C LEU A 196 25.53 7.19 0.81
N ALA A 197 26.85 7.07 0.70
CA ALA A 197 27.80 8.04 1.22
C ALA A 197 28.03 9.15 0.18
N GLY A 198 27.60 10.39 0.50
CA GLY A 198 27.59 11.54 -0.44
C GLY A 198 26.46 11.46 -1.49
N THR A 199 25.90 12.53 -2.06
CA THR A 199 26.10 14.01 -2.01
C THR A 199 24.82 14.68 -2.56
N ALA A 200 24.44 15.94 -2.29
CA ALA A 200 24.93 16.95 -1.34
C ALA A 200 23.85 18.03 -1.04
N ASP A 201 24.02 18.76 0.06
CA ASP A 201 23.60 20.15 0.35
C ASP A 201 22.18 20.65 -0.04
N PHE A 202 21.17 20.17 0.70
CA PHE A 202 20.25 21.13 1.35
C PHE A 202 20.74 21.31 2.79
N GLY A 203 20.78 22.55 3.29
CA GLY A 203 21.41 22.95 4.57
C GLY A 203 20.77 22.41 5.86
N LEU A 204 20.01 21.32 5.80
CA LEU A 204 19.51 20.57 6.93
C LEU A 204 20.52 19.50 7.36
N ARG A 205 21.39 19.83 8.33
CA ARG A 205 22.08 18.81 9.15
C ARG A 205 21.08 18.13 10.09
N THR A 206 20.10 17.42 9.55
CA THR A 206 19.19 16.56 10.31
C THR A 206 19.89 15.24 10.61
N SER A 207 19.89 14.83 11.88
CA SER A 207 19.99 13.42 12.22
C SER A 207 18.80 12.73 11.54
N SER A 208 19.08 11.79 10.63
CA SER A 208 18.11 11.23 9.68
C SER A 208 16.75 10.97 10.34
N LEU A 209 15.72 11.68 9.88
CA LEU A 209 14.36 11.48 10.36
C LEU A 209 13.79 10.20 9.78
N THR A 210 13.07 9.42 10.59
CA THR A 210 12.26 8.31 10.09
C THR A 210 10.79 8.62 10.32
N VAL A 211 9.97 8.50 9.28
CA VAL A 211 8.51 8.62 9.37
C VAL A 211 7.87 7.32 8.90
N ALA A 212 6.97 6.77 9.72
CA ALA A 212 6.11 5.68 9.29
C ALA A 212 4.92 6.23 8.50
N VAL A 213 4.63 5.66 7.34
CA VAL A 213 3.43 5.95 6.54
C VAL A 213 2.56 4.70 6.55
N VAL A 214 1.44 4.78 7.25
CA VAL A 214 0.52 3.66 7.48
C VAL A 214 -0.82 3.96 6.80
N GLY A 215 -1.38 2.98 6.09
CA GLY A 215 -2.58 3.16 5.30
C GLY A 215 -2.72 1.97 4.35
N HIS A 216 -3.90 1.81 3.76
CA HIS A 216 -4.09 0.78 2.74
C HIS A 216 -3.09 0.97 1.57
N PRO A 217 -2.53 -0.10 0.99
CA PRO A 217 -1.60 -0.02 -0.15
C PRO A 217 -2.08 0.86 -1.30
N TYR A 218 -3.36 0.76 -1.67
CA TYR A 218 -3.92 1.59 -2.74
C TYR A 218 -3.94 3.08 -2.40
N CYS A 219 -3.88 3.46 -1.11
CA CYS A 219 -3.71 4.84 -0.64
C CYS A 219 -2.23 5.26 -0.59
N VAL A 220 -1.32 4.33 -0.31
CA VAL A 220 0.11 4.60 -0.09
C VAL A 220 0.93 4.55 -1.39
N TYR A 221 0.48 3.81 -2.42
CA TYR A 221 1.24 3.59 -3.65
C TYR A 221 0.58 4.07 -4.95
N ASP A 222 -0.69 4.47 -4.92
CA ASP A 222 -1.28 5.17 -6.07
C ASP A 222 -0.77 6.63 -6.08
N THR A 223 0.27 6.86 -6.89
CA THR A 223 1.01 8.13 -6.94
C THR A 223 0.15 9.31 -7.40
N PHE A 224 -0.82 9.07 -8.28
CA PHE A 224 -1.76 10.10 -8.70
C PHE A 224 -2.75 10.44 -7.58
N MET A 225 -3.28 9.43 -6.91
CA MET A 225 -4.25 9.63 -5.82
C MET A 225 -3.62 10.32 -4.60
N ASN A 226 -2.38 9.97 -4.23
CA ASN A 226 -1.72 10.55 -3.04
C ASN A 226 -0.73 11.68 -3.33
N HIS A 227 -0.66 12.13 -4.59
CA HIS A 227 0.25 13.18 -5.05
C HIS A 227 1.73 12.88 -4.75
N ASP A 228 2.22 11.68 -5.08
CA ASP A 228 3.61 11.24 -4.88
C ASP A 228 4.10 11.39 -3.40
N LEU A 229 3.23 11.09 -2.43
CA LEU A 229 3.47 11.27 -0.99
C LEU A 229 4.85 10.74 -0.53
N LEU A 230 5.20 9.51 -0.91
CA LEU A 230 6.45 8.88 -0.48
C LEU A 230 7.68 9.55 -1.10
N ALA A 231 7.59 9.96 -2.37
CA ALA A 231 8.68 10.64 -3.06
C ALA A 231 8.93 12.02 -2.45
N LYS A 232 7.87 12.76 -2.11
CA LYS A 232 7.95 14.07 -1.43
C LYS A 232 8.60 13.96 -0.05
N LEU A 233 8.23 12.96 0.76
CA LEU A 233 8.91 12.70 2.05
C LEU A 233 10.40 12.37 1.87
N ARG A 234 10.74 11.54 0.88
CA ARG A 234 12.14 11.20 0.55
C ARG A 234 12.93 12.42 0.08
N GLN A 235 12.33 13.31 -0.72
CA GLN A 235 12.93 14.60 -1.14
C GLN A 235 13.20 15.54 0.05
N MET A 236 12.40 15.47 1.13
CA MET A 236 12.65 16.19 2.39
C MET A 236 13.76 15.55 3.26
N GLY A 237 14.46 14.52 2.77
CA GLY A 237 15.53 13.83 3.51
C GLY A 237 15.03 12.89 4.61
N VAL A 238 13.75 12.48 4.55
CA VAL A 238 13.11 11.60 5.53
C VAL A 238 13.19 10.14 5.05
N ARG A 239 13.69 9.24 5.91
CA ARG A 239 13.55 7.80 5.73
C ARG A 239 12.09 7.42 5.94
N VAL A 240 11.49 6.75 4.96
CA VAL A 240 10.11 6.27 5.07
C VAL A 240 10.10 4.78 5.40
N VAL A 241 9.22 4.37 6.32
CA VAL A 241 8.83 2.98 6.53
C VAL A 241 7.33 2.82 6.31
N THR A 242 6.87 1.70 5.75
CA THR A 242 5.45 1.43 5.48
C THR A 242 4.98 0.18 6.22
N TYR A 243 3.66 -0.04 6.33
CA TYR A 243 3.12 -1.09 7.21
C TYR A 243 3.62 -2.51 6.87
N GLU A 244 3.93 -2.81 5.60
CA GLU A 244 4.48 -4.10 5.16
C GLU A 244 5.93 -4.35 5.59
N MET A 245 6.61 -3.31 6.07
CA MET A 245 7.96 -3.36 6.64
C MET A 245 7.94 -3.64 8.14
N ALA A 246 6.76 -3.66 8.79
CA ALA A 246 6.63 -4.04 10.19
C ALA A 246 6.69 -5.58 10.33
N PRO A 247 7.28 -6.11 11.41
CA PRO A 247 7.24 -7.54 11.72
C PRO A 247 5.81 -7.96 12.07
N GLU A 248 5.46 -9.20 11.72
CA GLU A 248 4.11 -9.75 11.86
C GLU A 248 3.68 -9.81 13.34
N GLU A 249 4.61 -10.18 14.21
CA GLU A 249 4.46 -10.21 15.66
C GLU A 249 4.22 -8.80 16.24
N GLY A 250 4.88 -7.79 15.68
CA GLY A 250 4.70 -6.38 16.07
C GLY A 250 3.35 -5.83 15.62
N ILE A 251 2.88 -6.20 14.43
CA ILE A 251 1.53 -5.88 13.95
C ILE A 251 0.48 -6.49 14.90
N GLU A 252 0.61 -7.78 15.25
CA GLU A 252 -0.32 -8.42 16.19
C GLU A 252 -0.34 -7.75 17.57
N GLU A 253 0.84 -7.41 18.12
CA GLU A 253 0.93 -6.69 19.40
C GLU A 253 0.25 -5.33 19.29
N GLY A 254 0.51 -4.57 18.23
CA GLY A 254 -0.15 -3.29 17.96
C GLY A 254 -1.68 -3.43 17.88
N ILE A 255 -2.20 -4.48 17.26
CA ILE A 255 -3.65 -4.76 17.20
C ILE A 255 -4.22 -5.01 18.59
N ARG A 256 -3.62 -5.94 19.36
CA ARG A 256 -4.03 -6.24 20.75
C ARG A 256 -4.01 -4.99 21.63
N ARG A 257 -3.05 -4.10 21.39
CA ARG A 257 -2.79 -2.87 22.17
C ARG A 257 -3.71 -1.70 21.81
N LEU A 258 -4.04 -1.52 20.53
CA LEU A 258 -4.80 -0.36 20.03
C LEU A 258 -6.28 -0.64 19.74
N ALA A 259 -6.60 -1.78 19.13
CA ALA A 259 -7.96 -2.15 18.71
C ALA A 259 -8.59 -3.25 19.59
N GLY A 260 -7.77 -4.08 20.25
CA GLY A 260 -8.21 -5.24 21.00
C GLY A 260 -8.57 -6.43 20.10
N THR A 261 -9.50 -6.24 19.17
CA THR A 261 -9.92 -7.25 18.18
C THR A 261 -9.92 -6.71 16.76
N LYS A 262 -9.71 -7.60 15.78
CA LYS A 262 -9.85 -7.28 14.35
C LYS A 262 -11.33 -7.40 13.95
N TYR A 263 -11.86 -6.40 13.25
CA TYR A 263 -13.16 -6.48 12.57
C TYR A 263 -13.00 -6.55 11.05
N TRP A 264 -12.00 -5.83 10.52
CA TRP A 264 -11.55 -5.97 9.15
C TRP A 264 -10.06 -6.29 9.10
N THR A 265 -9.65 -7.10 8.10
CA THR A 265 -8.29 -7.65 8.02
C THR A 265 -7.24 -6.57 7.78
N TYR A 266 -7.31 -5.87 6.65
CA TYR A 266 -6.27 -4.92 6.23
C TYR A 266 -6.18 -3.71 7.16
N GLU A 267 -7.32 -3.26 7.66
CA GLU A 267 -7.44 -2.21 8.65
C GLU A 267 -6.82 -2.63 9.99
N GLY A 268 -6.96 -3.91 10.35
CA GLY A 268 -6.23 -4.53 11.45
C GLY A 268 -4.72 -4.43 11.25
N GLU A 269 -4.20 -4.86 10.09
CA GLU A 269 -2.77 -4.76 9.77
C GLU A 269 -2.24 -3.32 9.87
N VAL A 270 -2.98 -2.34 9.34
CA VAL A 270 -2.60 -0.92 9.36
C VAL A 270 -2.63 -0.33 10.77
N VAL A 271 -3.65 -0.63 11.58
CA VAL A 271 -3.70 -0.24 13.01
C VAL A 271 -2.55 -0.90 13.78
N GLY A 272 -2.27 -2.18 13.50
CA GLY A 272 -1.20 -2.94 14.11
C GLY A 272 0.18 -2.33 13.84
N ALA A 273 0.49 -2.06 12.58
CA ALA A 273 1.74 -1.40 12.21
C ALA A 273 1.86 0.00 12.83
N ALA A 274 0.78 0.78 12.91
CA ALA A 274 0.79 2.05 13.62
C ALA A 274 1.12 1.86 15.12
N GLY A 275 0.51 0.87 15.76
CA GLY A 275 0.76 0.49 17.16
C GLY A 275 2.19 0.01 17.40
N TYR A 276 2.78 -0.73 16.47
CA TYR A 276 4.19 -1.10 16.47
C TYR A 276 5.10 0.14 16.36
N TYR A 277 4.87 0.99 15.37
CA TYR A 277 5.70 2.19 15.13
C TYR A 277 5.61 3.27 16.22
N PHE A 278 4.55 3.28 17.04
CA PHE A 278 4.50 4.10 18.25
C PHE A 278 5.48 3.65 19.35
N GLN A 279 5.91 2.39 19.36
CA GLN A 279 6.87 1.87 20.34
C GLN A 279 8.32 1.85 19.80
N GLU A 280 8.51 1.97 18.49
CA GLU A 280 9.83 1.91 17.84
C GLU A 280 10.67 3.19 18.03
N PRO A 281 11.78 3.16 18.79
CA PRO A 281 12.57 4.37 19.08
C PRO A 281 13.25 4.99 17.85
N GLN A 282 13.31 4.24 16.74
CA GLN A 282 13.88 4.72 15.48
C GLN A 282 12.89 5.53 14.63
N VAL A 283 11.58 5.51 14.97
CA VAL A 283 10.53 6.25 14.26
C VAL A 283 10.25 7.56 14.97
N ASP A 284 10.47 8.68 14.28
CA ASP A 284 10.28 10.01 14.85
C ASP A 284 8.80 10.44 14.87
N GLY A 285 7.99 9.93 13.94
CA GLY A 285 6.55 10.16 13.85
C GLY A 285 5.82 9.26 12.84
N VAL A 286 4.49 9.27 12.90
CA VAL A 286 3.61 8.41 12.09
C VAL A 286 2.59 9.25 11.32
N ILE A 287 2.41 8.95 10.03
CA ILE A 287 1.38 9.54 9.16
C ILE A 287 0.40 8.43 8.78
N SER A 288 -0.88 8.56 9.16
CA SER A 288 -1.93 7.73 8.58
C SER A 288 -2.44 8.31 7.27
N VAL A 289 -2.62 7.47 6.25
CA VAL A 289 -3.26 7.82 4.98
C VAL A 289 -4.60 7.08 4.89
N ALA A 290 -5.67 7.84 4.73
CA ALA A 290 -7.05 7.37 4.63
C ALA A 290 -7.74 8.05 3.43
N VAL A 291 -8.86 7.51 2.96
CA VAL A 291 -9.61 8.10 1.84
C VAL A 291 -11.05 8.43 2.23
N PHE A 292 -11.56 9.53 1.68
CA PHE A 292 -12.94 9.95 1.88
C PHE A 292 -13.96 8.90 1.39
N ALA A 293 -15.13 8.86 2.04
CA ALA A 293 -16.17 7.85 1.86
C ALA A 293 -15.73 6.38 2.04
N CYS A 294 -14.56 6.13 2.66
CA CYS A 294 -14.11 4.81 3.06
C CYS A 294 -14.46 4.55 4.54
N GLY A 295 -15.53 3.78 4.77
CA GLY A 295 -16.01 3.44 6.12
C GLY A 295 -14.96 2.78 7.03
N PRO A 296 -14.24 1.74 6.57
CA PRO A 296 -13.20 1.11 7.38
C PRO A 296 -12.02 2.05 7.71
N ASP A 297 -11.55 2.85 6.74
CA ASP A 297 -10.53 3.88 6.98
C ASP A 297 -10.97 4.86 8.08
N SER A 298 -12.25 5.26 8.11
CA SER A 298 -12.76 6.20 9.13
C SER A 298 -12.66 5.62 10.56
N THR A 299 -12.88 4.31 10.72
CA THR A 299 -12.70 3.61 12.00
C THR A 299 -11.22 3.44 12.35
N MET A 300 -10.42 2.95 11.39
CA MET A 300 -8.97 2.79 11.50
C MET A 300 -8.29 4.10 11.93
N LEU A 301 -8.66 5.21 11.28
CA LEU A 301 -8.08 6.52 11.52
C LEU A 301 -8.36 7.02 12.94
N GLU A 302 -9.59 6.90 13.43
CA GLU A 302 -9.93 7.34 14.79
C GLU A 302 -9.30 6.45 15.87
N VAL A 303 -9.17 5.14 15.65
CA VAL A 303 -8.43 4.24 16.56
C VAL A 303 -6.96 4.68 16.69
N VAL A 304 -6.26 4.84 15.56
CA VAL A 304 -4.84 5.24 15.56
C VAL A 304 -4.66 6.66 16.11
N ARG A 305 -5.52 7.60 15.74
CA ARG A 305 -5.52 8.99 16.23
C ARG A 305 -5.76 9.07 17.74
N HIS A 306 -6.70 8.29 18.27
CA HIS A 306 -6.99 8.25 19.70
C HIS A 306 -5.79 7.68 20.48
N ALA A 307 -5.24 6.55 20.02
CA ALA A 307 -4.03 5.95 20.58
C ALA A 307 -2.85 6.93 20.58
N ALA A 308 -2.57 7.57 19.44
CA ALA A 308 -1.52 8.57 19.32
C ALA A 308 -1.65 9.70 20.34
N LYS A 309 -2.87 10.24 20.53
CA LYS A 309 -3.13 11.29 21.52
C LYS A 309 -2.93 10.78 22.95
N LYS A 310 -3.38 9.56 23.26
CA LYS A 310 -3.24 8.93 24.58
C LYS A 310 -1.77 8.66 24.94
N GLU A 311 -0.95 8.29 23.96
CA GLU A 311 0.47 7.95 24.12
C GLU A 311 1.42 9.13 23.91
N GLY A 312 0.91 10.33 23.57
CA GLY A 312 1.74 11.51 23.31
C GLY A 312 2.57 11.43 22.02
N GLN A 313 2.12 10.63 21.05
CA GLN A 313 2.84 10.32 19.82
C GLN A 313 2.78 11.46 18.79
N ARG A 314 3.84 11.56 17.98
CA ARG A 314 3.93 12.54 16.90
C ARG A 314 3.20 12.00 15.67
N TYR A 315 1.94 12.40 15.53
CA TYR A 315 1.00 11.80 14.60
C TYR A 315 0.33 12.83 13.69
N MET A 316 0.10 12.46 12.43
CA MET A 316 -0.73 13.21 11.48
C MET A 316 -1.64 12.26 10.70
N SER A 317 -2.86 12.70 10.41
CA SER A 317 -3.79 12.05 9.49
C SER A 317 -3.91 12.81 8.16
N LEU A 318 -3.71 12.12 7.04
CA LEU A 318 -3.99 12.61 5.69
C LEU A 318 -5.23 11.89 5.16
N ILE A 319 -6.32 12.63 5.02
CA ILE A 319 -7.52 12.17 4.33
C ILE A 319 -7.41 12.67 2.89
N ILE A 320 -7.34 11.73 1.95
CA ILE A 320 -7.35 11.99 0.51
C ILE A 320 -8.80 11.97 0.03
N ASP A 321 -9.12 12.89 -0.86
CA ASP A 321 -10.39 13.02 -1.57
C ASP A 321 -10.15 13.54 -3.01
N GLU A 322 -11.17 13.43 -3.85
CA GLU A 322 -11.21 13.81 -5.27
C GLU A 322 -10.85 15.28 -5.53
N HIS A 323 -11.06 16.15 -4.54
CA HIS A 323 -10.72 17.57 -4.60
C HIS A 323 -9.41 17.92 -3.87
N THR A 324 -8.59 16.94 -3.48
CA THR A 324 -7.33 17.19 -2.77
C THR A 324 -6.35 17.94 -3.67
N ALA A 325 -5.98 19.16 -3.25
CA ALA A 325 -4.96 19.94 -3.93
C ALA A 325 -3.57 19.56 -3.41
N GLU A 326 -2.67 19.19 -4.32
CA GLU A 326 -1.27 18.82 -4.03
C GLU A 326 -0.57 19.82 -3.11
N ALA A 327 -0.71 21.13 -3.37
CA ALA A 327 -0.08 22.17 -2.56
C ALA A 327 -0.48 22.11 -1.07
N GLY A 328 -1.75 21.83 -0.79
CA GLY A 328 -2.25 21.69 0.58
C GLY A 328 -1.73 20.43 1.29
N LEU A 329 -1.42 19.38 0.54
CA LEU A 329 -0.75 18.18 1.06
C LEU A 329 0.73 18.47 1.34
N VAL A 330 1.44 19.12 0.42
CA VAL A 330 2.87 19.48 0.57
C VAL A 330 3.12 20.33 1.82
N THR A 331 2.39 21.43 2.01
CA THR A 331 2.59 22.31 3.18
C THR A 331 2.35 21.60 4.51
N ARG A 332 1.45 20.61 4.54
CA ARG A 332 1.19 19.78 5.73
C ARG A 332 2.34 18.81 6.01
N LEU A 333 2.94 18.22 4.98
CA LEU A 333 4.14 17.40 5.12
C LEU A 333 5.33 18.23 5.63
N GLU A 334 5.59 19.39 5.03
CA GLU A 334 6.67 20.30 5.42
C GLU A 334 6.55 20.71 6.89
N ALA A 335 5.36 21.15 7.31
CA ALA A 335 5.08 21.53 8.69
C ALA A 335 5.24 20.36 9.68
N PHE A 336 4.84 19.14 9.29
CA PHE A 336 5.03 17.94 10.10
C PHE A 336 6.51 17.58 10.24
N VAL A 337 7.27 17.57 9.13
CA VAL A 337 8.71 17.23 9.13
C VAL A 337 9.53 18.26 9.92
N ASP A 338 9.25 19.56 9.81
CA ASP A 338 9.91 20.57 10.64
C ASP A 338 9.55 20.42 12.13
N MET A 339 8.29 20.10 12.47
CA MET A 339 7.90 19.77 13.85
C MET A 339 8.72 18.58 14.41
N LEU A 340 8.89 17.50 13.64
CA LEU A 340 9.76 16.38 14.01
C LEU A 340 11.23 16.82 14.18
N ALA A 341 11.77 17.59 13.24
CA ALA A 341 13.13 18.12 13.29
C ALA A 341 13.38 19.01 14.51
N ARG A 342 12.38 19.80 14.94
CA ARG A 342 12.43 20.61 16.17
C ARG A 342 12.40 19.73 17.42
N CYS A 343 11.56 18.70 17.47
CA CYS A 343 11.53 17.74 18.58
C CYS A 343 12.87 17.00 18.74
N LYS A 344 13.44 16.46 17.65
CA LYS A 344 14.71 15.71 17.67
C LYS A 344 15.89 16.57 18.12
N ARG A 345 15.93 17.84 17.71
CA ARG A 345 16.91 18.83 18.17
C ARG A 345 16.78 19.19 19.66
N ARG A 346 15.58 19.13 20.24
CA ARG A 346 15.36 19.33 21.69
C ARG A 346 15.73 18.11 22.53
N ALA A 347 15.57 16.90 21.98
CA ALA A 347 15.92 15.65 22.65
C ALA A 347 17.42 15.34 22.61
N SER A 348 18.15 15.89 21.62
CA SER A 348 19.60 15.73 21.50
C SER A 348 20.31 16.82 22.33
N PRO A 349 21.18 16.48 23.30
CA PRO A 349 21.96 17.49 24.01
C PRO A 349 22.90 18.22 23.02
N PRO A 350 23.21 19.51 23.24
CA PRO A 350 24.12 20.25 22.37
C PRO A 350 25.52 19.63 22.41
N PRO A 351 26.18 19.41 21.27
CA PRO A 351 27.55 18.89 21.23
C PRO A 351 28.49 19.95 21.84
N GLY A 352 28.96 19.69 23.07
CA GLY A 352 29.80 20.62 23.83
C GLY A 352 29.69 20.50 25.34
N LEU A 353 28.63 19.88 25.87
CA LEU A 353 28.44 19.66 27.33
C LEU A 353 28.72 18.22 27.76
N ALA A 354 29.84 17.66 27.28
CA ALA A 354 30.42 16.44 27.81
C ALA A 354 31.37 16.78 28.97
N SER A 355 30.91 16.57 30.20
CA SER A 355 31.73 16.33 31.41
C SER A 355 32.95 17.24 31.66
N CYS A 356 32.72 18.42 32.23
CA CYS A 356 33.69 18.97 33.19
C CYS A 356 33.60 18.17 34.51
N GLN A 357 34.20 16.97 34.54
CA GLN A 357 34.37 16.20 35.77
C GLN A 357 35.75 16.45 36.38
N GLY A 358 35.76 17.07 37.57
CA GLY A 358 36.81 16.93 38.57
C GLY A 358 38.26 17.19 38.13
N GLY A 359 38.61 18.44 37.82
CA GLY A 359 39.98 18.87 37.57
C GLY A 359 40.26 20.25 38.19
N ILE A 360 41.05 20.26 39.27
CA ILE A 360 41.48 21.42 40.06
C ILE A 360 41.74 22.68 39.21
N CYS A 361 41.00 23.76 39.46
CA CYS A 361 41.41 25.09 39.01
C CYS A 361 42.63 25.55 39.83
N PRO A 362 43.80 25.86 39.23
CA PRO A 362 44.86 26.55 39.94
C PRO A 362 44.45 28.01 40.16
N ALA A 363 44.61 28.50 41.38
CA ALA A 363 44.49 29.92 41.68
C ALA A 363 45.81 30.64 41.35
N ASN A 364 45.72 31.66 40.49
CA ASN A 364 46.52 32.90 40.51
C ASN A 364 45.95 33.89 39.48
#